data_AF-A0A2U2YZQ2-F1
#
_entry.id   AF-A0A2U2YZQ2-F1
#
_cell.length_a   1.000
_cell.length_b   1.000
_cell.length_c   1.000
_cell.angle_alpha   90.00
_cell.angle_beta   90.00
_cell.angle_gamma   90.00
#
_symmetry.space_group_name_H-M   'P 1'
#
loop_
_entity.id
_entity.type
_entity.pdbx_description
1 polymer ?
#
loop_
_entity_poly.entity_id
_entity_poly.type
_entity_poly.pdbx_seq_one_letter_code
_entity_poly.pdbx_strand_id
1 'polypeptide(L)'
;MSSSYAERLAQGTPQAAAAFQLGQIVEAVDTARAAAEAAKPKVWHFASSADACAAVDQDHVADGDVLVVESERVVAFVAVINPVAVTEQHGAFHAYSKLGKPARDYCGGSYAASVERAEQAALELGYTLADPAAAQAARIATGEPAPIEIPRLLIEPGDVLHAFGARLRVIDTGTRISASGESEWWALIEGATEEDSRRTYRGQWGITVPVATAAWDVVTVERVLPTPTA
;
A
#
# COMPACT_ATOMS: atom_id res chain seq x y z
N MET A 1 -7.16 -49.32 -19.01
CA MET A 1 -6.53 -48.03 -19.31
C MET A 1 -5.04 -48.27 -19.46
N SER A 2 -4.42 -47.84 -20.57
CA SER A 2 -2.99 -48.09 -20.82
C SER A 2 -2.15 -47.09 -20.04
N SER A 3 -1.19 -47.58 -19.25
CA SER A 3 -0.27 -46.72 -18.49
C SER A 3 0.66 -45.96 -19.45
N SER A 4 0.85 -44.67 -19.18
CA SER A 4 1.68 -43.82 -20.02
C SER A 4 3.12 -44.33 -20.07
N TYR A 5 3.85 -43.98 -21.13
CA TYR A 5 5.26 -44.38 -21.24
C TYR A 5 6.10 -43.83 -20.07
N ALA A 6 5.79 -42.62 -19.61
CA ALA A 6 6.45 -41.99 -18.46
C ALA A 6 6.14 -42.71 -17.14
N GLU A 7 4.90 -43.14 -16.91
CA GLU A 7 4.52 -43.94 -15.73
C GLU A 7 5.22 -45.30 -15.71
N ARG A 8 5.37 -45.94 -16.88
CA ARG A 8 6.09 -47.23 -16.99
C ARG A 8 7.58 -47.07 -16.71
N LEU A 9 8.20 -45.98 -17.14
CA LEU A 9 9.58 -45.67 -16.79
C LEU A 9 9.75 -45.37 -15.29
N ALA A 10 8.79 -44.68 -14.68
CA ALA A 10 8.80 -44.36 -13.26
C ALA A 10 8.79 -45.60 -12.35
N GLN A 11 8.21 -46.72 -12.81
CA GLN A 11 8.21 -48.00 -12.08
C GLN A 11 9.56 -48.74 -12.11
N GLY A 12 10.47 -48.35 -13.02
CA GLY A 12 11.73 -49.06 -13.26
C GLY A 12 12.82 -48.78 -12.22
N THR A 13 12.87 -47.57 -11.65
CA THR A 13 13.86 -47.19 -10.62
C THR A 13 13.33 -46.10 -9.69
N PRO A 14 13.83 -45.99 -8.44
CA PRO A 14 13.49 -44.89 -7.54
C PRO A 14 13.80 -43.50 -8.11
N GLN A 15 14.88 -43.37 -8.88
CA GLN A 15 15.26 -42.12 -9.53
C GLN A 15 14.27 -41.72 -10.63
N ALA A 16 13.77 -42.69 -11.40
CA ALA A 16 12.74 -42.45 -12.41
C ALA A 16 11.39 -42.08 -11.77
N ALA A 17 11.03 -42.71 -10.65
CA ALA A 17 9.85 -42.34 -9.87
C ALA A 17 9.93 -40.90 -9.34
N ALA A 18 11.09 -40.51 -8.79
CA ALA A 18 11.31 -39.15 -8.29
C ALA A 18 11.25 -38.09 -9.41
N ALA A 19 11.86 -38.37 -10.57
CA ALA A 19 11.80 -37.48 -11.72
C ALA A 19 10.37 -37.30 -12.25
N PHE A 20 9.59 -38.38 -12.30
CA PHE A 20 8.19 -38.34 -12.68
C PHE A 20 7.34 -37.52 -11.70
N GLN A 21 7.52 -37.73 -10.39
CA GLN A 21 6.84 -36.94 -9.34
C GLN A 21 7.20 -35.44 -9.43
N LEU A 22 8.47 -35.11 -9.68
CA LEU A 22 8.89 -33.72 -9.86
C LEU A 22 8.20 -33.08 -11.08
N GLY A 23 8.05 -33.81 -12.19
CA GLY A 23 7.27 -33.36 -13.35
C GLY A 23 5.82 -33.04 -13.01
N GLN A 24 5.15 -33.90 -12.22
CA GLN A 24 3.78 -33.67 -11.77
C GLN A 24 3.66 -32.45 -10.84
N ILE A 25 4.64 -32.24 -9.96
CA ILE A 25 4.67 -31.05 -9.09
C ILE A 25 4.81 -29.79 -9.92
N VAL A 26 5.71 -29.77 -10.90
CA VAL A 26 5.90 -28.61 -11.79
C VAL A 26 4.61 -28.30 -12.55
N GLU A 27 3.96 -29.31 -13.14
CA GLU A 27 2.69 -29.13 -13.85
C GLU A 27 1.57 -28.60 -12.94
N ALA A 28 1.47 -29.12 -11.71
CA ALA A 28 0.50 -28.66 -10.72
C ALA A 28 0.77 -27.19 -10.30
N VAL A 29 2.03 -26.82 -10.10
CA VAL A 29 2.44 -25.45 -9.78
C VAL A 29 2.13 -24.49 -10.93
N ASP A 30 2.44 -24.88 -12.16
CA ASP A 30 2.16 -24.06 -13.34
C ASP A 30 0.64 -23.90 -13.56
N THR A 31 -0.13 -24.96 -13.37
CA THR A 31 -1.60 -24.90 -13.41
C THR A 31 -2.16 -23.98 -12.33
N ALA A 32 -1.66 -24.10 -11.10
CA ALA A 32 -2.07 -23.23 -9.99
C ALA A 32 -1.70 -21.77 -10.25
N ARG A 33 -0.51 -21.50 -10.81
CA ARG A 33 -0.08 -20.15 -11.20
C ARG A 33 -0.98 -19.59 -12.30
N ALA A 34 -1.26 -20.37 -13.34
CA ALA A 34 -2.15 -19.94 -14.43
C ALA A 34 -3.56 -19.64 -13.92
N ALA A 35 -4.08 -20.47 -13.01
CA ALA A 35 -5.37 -20.23 -12.36
C ALA A 35 -5.36 -18.96 -11.48
N ALA A 36 -4.28 -18.73 -10.73
CA ALA A 36 -4.12 -17.53 -9.91
C ALA A 36 -4.04 -16.24 -10.75
N GLU A 37 -3.31 -16.27 -11.87
CA GLU A 37 -3.26 -15.15 -12.82
C GLU A 37 -4.63 -14.89 -13.47
N ALA A 38 -5.34 -15.95 -13.87
CA ALA A 38 -6.68 -15.83 -14.43
C ALA A 38 -7.72 -15.33 -13.42
N ALA A 39 -7.48 -15.52 -12.12
CA ALA A 39 -8.34 -15.02 -11.04
C ALA A 39 -8.07 -13.57 -10.65
N LYS A 40 -7.06 -12.91 -11.26
CA LYS A 40 -6.77 -11.50 -10.95
C LYS A 40 -7.91 -10.60 -11.46
N PRO A 41 -8.36 -9.64 -10.63
CA PRO A 41 -9.27 -8.58 -11.06
C PRO A 41 -8.79 -7.91 -12.34
N LYS A 42 -9.66 -7.84 -13.35
CA LYS A 42 -9.34 -7.15 -14.60
C LYS A 42 -9.42 -5.65 -14.38
N VAL A 43 -8.48 -4.92 -14.96
CA VAL A 43 -8.48 -3.45 -14.93
C VAL A 43 -9.10 -2.91 -16.21
N TRP A 44 -10.10 -2.05 -16.07
CA TRP A 44 -10.80 -1.38 -17.15
C TRP A 44 -10.61 0.12 -17.09
N HIS A 45 -10.39 0.74 -18.24
CA HIS A 45 -10.23 2.19 -18.35
C HIS A 45 -11.46 2.79 -19.04
N PHE A 46 -12.00 3.85 -18.45
CA PHE A 46 -13.16 4.57 -18.96
C PHE A 46 -12.87 6.07 -19.09
N ALA A 47 -13.59 6.74 -20.00
CA ALA A 47 -13.48 8.17 -20.21
C ALA A 47 -14.13 8.98 -19.08
N SER A 48 -15.17 8.42 -18.44
CA SER A 48 -15.88 9.02 -17.31
C SER A 48 -16.38 7.96 -16.32
N SER A 49 -16.64 8.35 -15.08
CA SER A 49 -17.25 7.46 -14.07
C SER A 49 -18.70 7.12 -14.40
N ALA A 50 -19.41 7.97 -15.14
CA ALA A 50 -20.75 7.68 -15.65
C ALA A 50 -20.75 6.54 -16.67
N ASP A 51 -19.80 6.53 -17.61
CA ASP A 51 -19.66 5.45 -18.59
C ASP A 51 -19.28 4.12 -17.91
N ALA A 52 -18.42 4.20 -16.89
CA ALA A 52 -18.05 3.05 -16.09
C ALA A 52 -19.25 2.46 -15.33
N CYS A 53 -20.08 3.30 -14.70
CA CYS A 53 -21.33 2.85 -14.06
C CYS A 53 -22.27 2.20 -15.09
N ALA A 54 -22.45 2.82 -16.26
CA ALA A 54 -23.30 2.25 -17.31
C ALA A 54 -22.78 0.88 -17.81
N ALA A 55 -21.46 0.69 -17.86
CA ALA A 55 -20.87 -0.60 -18.22
C ALA A 55 -21.09 -1.68 -17.14
N VAL A 56 -21.04 -1.30 -15.87
CA VAL A 56 -21.38 -2.21 -14.75
C VAL A 56 -22.87 -2.57 -14.78
N ASP A 57 -23.75 -1.59 -14.99
CA ASP A 57 -25.21 -1.80 -15.08
C ASP A 57 -25.62 -2.70 -16.27
N GLN A 58 -24.77 -2.77 -17.31
CA GLN A 58 -24.97 -3.60 -18.49
C GLN A 58 -24.26 -4.96 -18.42
N ASP A 59 -23.69 -5.32 -17.26
CA ASP A 59 -22.91 -6.54 -17.05
C ASP A 59 -21.69 -6.68 -17.99
N HIS A 60 -21.15 -5.56 -18.50
CA HIS A 60 -19.93 -5.56 -19.33
C HIS A 60 -18.66 -5.67 -18.48
N VAL A 61 -18.76 -5.37 -17.19
CA VAL A 61 -17.69 -5.40 -16.20
C VAL A 61 -18.10 -6.39 -15.13
N ALA A 62 -17.19 -7.31 -14.76
CA ALA A 62 -17.50 -8.34 -13.78
C ALA A 62 -17.44 -7.80 -12.35
N ASP A 63 -18.15 -8.47 -11.44
CA ASP A 63 -17.97 -8.25 -10.01
C ASP A 63 -16.51 -8.49 -9.60
N GLY A 64 -15.97 -7.62 -8.76
CA GLY A 64 -14.57 -7.64 -8.34
C GLY A 64 -13.57 -7.02 -9.32
N ASP A 65 -13.97 -6.63 -10.54
CA ASP A 65 -13.07 -5.92 -11.46
C ASP A 65 -12.74 -4.50 -10.99
N VAL A 66 -11.65 -3.95 -11.52
CA VAL A 66 -11.13 -2.62 -11.20
C VAL A 66 -11.45 -1.64 -12.33
N LEU A 67 -11.87 -0.43 -11.96
CA LEU A 67 -12.25 0.64 -12.87
C LEU A 67 -11.33 1.83 -12.67
N VAL A 68 -10.81 2.36 -13.76
CA VAL A 68 -9.90 3.52 -13.78
C VAL A 68 -10.52 4.60 -14.65
N VAL A 69 -10.65 5.80 -14.09
CA VAL A 69 -11.13 7.00 -14.77
C VAL A 69 -10.12 8.11 -14.57
N GLU A 70 -9.14 8.21 -15.48
CA GLU A 70 -8.00 9.12 -15.33
C GLU A 70 -8.40 10.60 -15.36
N SER A 71 -9.38 10.96 -16.19
CA SER A 71 -9.92 12.32 -16.31
C SER A 71 -10.48 12.85 -14.98
N GLU A 72 -10.96 11.96 -14.13
CA GLU A 72 -11.54 12.26 -12.82
C GLU A 72 -10.60 11.90 -11.66
N ARG A 73 -9.44 11.31 -11.95
CA ARG A 73 -8.47 10.76 -10.98
C ARG A 73 -9.09 9.73 -10.03
N VAL A 74 -10.00 8.91 -10.56
CA VAL A 74 -10.74 7.92 -9.77
C VAL A 74 -10.29 6.52 -10.10
N VAL A 75 -10.04 5.72 -9.07
CA VAL A 75 -9.93 4.26 -9.18
C VAL A 75 -10.95 3.62 -8.24
N ALA A 76 -11.65 2.62 -8.75
CA ALA A 76 -12.67 1.88 -8.01
C ALA A 76 -12.55 0.38 -8.24
N PHE A 77 -13.17 -0.41 -7.35
CA PHE A 77 -13.47 -1.82 -7.62
C PHE A 77 -14.98 -2.02 -7.63
N VAL A 78 -15.47 -3.01 -8.38
CA VAL A 78 -16.89 -3.37 -8.40
C VAL A 78 -17.18 -4.29 -7.21
N ALA A 79 -18.10 -3.86 -6.35
CA ALA A 79 -18.60 -4.65 -5.23
C ALA A 79 -20.08 -4.98 -5.44
N VAL A 80 -20.36 -6.24 -5.77
CA VAL A 80 -21.64 -6.77 -6.22
C VAL A 80 -22.08 -6.15 -7.54
N ILE A 81 -22.66 -4.95 -7.48
CA ILE A 81 -23.07 -4.15 -8.63
C ILE A 81 -22.69 -2.68 -8.47
N ASN A 82 -22.00 -2.32 -7.38
CA ASN A 82 -21.71 -0.95 -7.03
C ASN A 82 -20.21 -0.70 -7.16
N PRO A 83 -19.77 0.15 -8.09
CA PRO A 83 -18.42 0.69 -8.09
C PRO A 83 -18.13 1.44 -6.78
N VAL A 84 -17.07 1.06 -6.09
CA VAL A 84 -16.61 1.73 -4.87
C VAL A 84 -15.24 2.33 -5.11
N ALA A 85 -15.15 3.66 -5.02
CA ALA A 85 -13.89 4.36 -5.19
C ALA A 85 -12.94 4.06 -4.02
N VAL A 86 -11.70 3.68 -4.33
CA VAL A 86 -10.59 3.57 -3.36
C VAL A 86 -9.77 4.85 -3.28
N THR A 87 -9.98 5.79 -4.20
CA THR A 87 -9.36 7.12 -4.25
C THR A 87 -10.20 8.18 -3.56
N GLU A 88 -9.58 9.28 -3.11
CA GLU A 88 -10.28 10.43 -2.51
C GLU A 88 -11.32 11.02 -3.46
N GLN A 89 -10.96 11.18 -4.74
CA GLN A 89 -11.92 11.49 -5.79
C GLN A 89 -12.75 10.24 -6.06
N HIS A 90 -14.07 10.39 -6.13
CA HIS A 90 -14.97 9.26 -6.34
C HIS A 90 -15.92 9.43 -7.53
N GLY A 91 -16.00 10.62 -8.16
CA GLY A 91 -16.89 10.85 -9.30
C GLY A 91 -18.33 10.40 -9.01
N ALA A 92 -18.91 9.64 -9.94
CA ALA A 92 -20.23 8.99 -9.80
C ALA A 92 -20.22 7.70 -8.97
N PHE A 93 -19.06 7.19 -8.54
CA PHE A 93 -18.96 5.96 -7.77
C PHE A 93 -19.37 6.14 -6.31
N HIS A 94 -19.60 5.02 -5.62
CA HIS A 94 -19.82 5.02 -4.19
C HIS A 94 -18.53 5.40 -3.48
N ALA A 95 -18.62 6.41 -2.62
CA ALA A 95 -17.51 6.79 -1.75
C ALA A 95 -17.14 5.62 -0.83
N TYR A 96 -15.85 5.42 -0.62
CA TYR A 96 -15.29 4.39 0.28
C TYR A 96 -15.97 4.35 1.66
N SER A 97 -16.25 5.52 2.23
CA SER A 97 -16.89 5.67 3.55
C SER A 97 -18.28 5.03 3.65
N LYS A 98 -18.96 4.79 2.52
CA LYS A 98 -20.28 4.14 2.49
C LYS A 98 -20.23 2.62 2.71
N LEU A 99 -19.05 2.00 2.66
CA LEU A 99 -18.88 0.57 2.96
C LEU A 99 -19.13 0.24 4.45
N GLY A 100 -18.98 1.22 5.35
CA GLY A 100 -19.16 1.06 6.80
C GLY A 100 -18.10 0.19 7.49
N LYS A 101 -17.13 -0.34 6.75
CA LYS A 101 -15.96 -1.09 7.21
C LYS A 101 -14.84 -0.99 6.16
N PRO A 102 -13.59 -1.35 6.48
CA PRO A 102 -12.50 -1.37 5.50
C PRO A 102 -12.86 -2.26 4.30
N ALA A 103 -12.50 -1.84 3.09
CA ALA A 103 -12.86 -2.57 1.87
C ALA A 103 -12.26 -3.99 1.83
N ARG A 104 -11.08 -4.16 2.43
CA ARG A 104 -10.43 -5.47 2.61
C ARG A 104 -11.22 -6.43 3.52
N ASP A 105 -12.10 -5.91 4.37
CA ASP A 105 -12.97 -6.70 5.26
C ASP A 105 -14.41 -6.82 4.71
N TYR A 106 -14.70 -6.15 3.61
CA TYR A 106 -16.02 -6.17 2.99
C TYR A 106 -16.38 -7.58 2.50
N CYS A 107 -17.61 -8.00 2.77
CA CYS A 107 -18.08 -9.37 2.52
C CYS A 107 -17.10 -10.47 3.00
N GLY A 108 -16.50 -10.30 4.19
CA GLY A 108 -15.59 -11.28 4.78
C GLY A 108 -14.27 -11.41 4.02
N GLY A 109 -13.85 -10.36 3.31
CA GLY A 109 -12.60 -10.33 2.55
C GLY A 109 -12.69 -10.90 1.13
N SER A 110 -13.90 -11.17 0.64
CA SER A 110 -14.11 -11.67 -0.72
C SER A 110 -13.57 -10.72 -1.81
N TYR A 111 -13.45 -9.42 -1.51
CA TYR A 111 -12.92 -8.39 -2.41
C TYR A 111 -11.48 -8.00 -2.12
N ALA A 112 -10.75 -8.69 -1.24
CA ALA A 112 -9.41 -8.29 -0.83
C ALA A 112 -8.45 -8.13 -2.03
N ALA A 113 -8.49 -9.06 -2.99
CA ALA A 113 -7.67 -8.99 -4.21
C ALA A 113 -8.07 -7.82 -5.13
N SER A 114 -9.37 -7.52 -5.25
CA SER A 114 -9.89 -6.38 -6.00
C SER A 114 -9.44 -5.06 -5.42
N VAL A 115 -9.50 -4.94 -4.09
CA VAL A 115 -9.07 -3.77 -3.35
C VAL A 115 -7.57 -3.56 -3.49
N GLU A 116 -6.76 -4.61 -3.29
CA GLU A 116 -5.31 -4.54 -3.50
C GLU A 116 -4.96 -4.13 -4.93
N ARG A 117 -5.65 -4.68 -5.93
CA ARG A 117 -5.41 -4.31 -7.33
C ARG A 117 -5.82 -2.88 -7.64
N ALA A 118 -6.91 -2.39 -7.08
CA ALA A 118 -7.37 -1.01 -7.22
C ALA A 118 -6.41 -0.03 -6.53
N GLU A 119 -5.95 -0.34 -5.32
CA GLU A 119 -4.96 0.46 -4.59
C GLU A 119 -3.63 0.55 -5.35
N GLN A 120 -3.13 -0.58 -5.86
CA GLN A 120 -1.95 -0.64 -6.72
C GLN A 120 -2.09 0.27 -7.94
N ALA A 121 -3.23 0.19 -8.65
CA ALA A 121 -3.47 1.02 -9.83
C ALA A 121 -3.54 2.53 -9.49
N ALA A 122 -4.13 2.88 -8.35
CA ALA A 122 -4.16 4.27 -7.88
C ALA A 122 -2.75 4.79 -7.55
N LEU A 123 -1.90 3.98 -6.91
CA LEU A 123 -0.52 4.34 -6.61
C LEU A 123 0.33 4.51 -7.87
N GLU A 124 0.22 3.60 -8.84
CA GLU A 124 0.90 3.69 -10.14
C GLU A 124 0.56 4.99 -10.89
N LEU A 125 -0.66 5.50 -10.70
CA LEU A 125 -1.15 6.75 -11.29
C LEU A 125 -0.90 8.00 -10.41
N GLY A 126 -0.36 7.82 -9.20
CA GLY A 126 -0.12 8.92 -8.25
C GLY A 126 -1.41 9.55 -7.70
N TYR A 127 -2.45 8.74 -7.50
CA TYR A 127 -3.72 9.18 -6.90
C TYR A 127 -3.75 8.91 -5.40
N THR A 128 -4.39 9.81 -4.64
CA THR A 128 -4.52 9.67 -3.19
C THR A 128 -5.61 8.66 -2.86
N LEU A 129 -5.32 7.71 -1.99
CA LEU A 129 -6.29 6.72 -1.51
C LEU A 129 -7.23 7.34 -0.45
N ALA A 130 -8.50 6.95 -0.47
CA ALA A 130 -9.55 7.44 0.43
C ALA A 130 -9.45 6.89 1.86
N ASP A 131 -8.81 5.73 2.04
CA ASP A 131 -8.59 5.12 3.34
C ASP A 131 -7.13 5.32 3.77
N PRO A 132 -6.86 6.14 4.81
CA PRO A 132 -5.51 6.37 5.31
C PRO A 132 -4.80 5.08 5.76
N ALA A 133 -5.52 4.12 6.35
CA ALA A 133 -4.94 2.87 6.80
C ALA A 133 -4.55 1.97 5.61
N ALA A 134 -5.40 1.95 4.57
CA ALA A 134 -5.07 1.27 3.32
C ALA A 134 -3.88 1.92 2.60
N ALA A 135 -3.85 3.26 2.56
CA ALA A 135 -2.73 4.02 2.00
C ALA A 135 -1.41 3.71 2.71
N GLN A 136 -1.47 3.60 4.05
CA GLN A 136 -0.34 3.21 4.86
C GLN A 136 0.11 1.77 4.56
N ALA A 137 -0.81 0.81 4.54
CA ALA A 137 -0.51 -0.60 4.25
C ALA A 137 0.11 -0.79 2.87
N ALA A 138 -0.42 -0.13 1.84
CA ALA A 138 0.09 -0.22 0.48
C ALA A 138 1.50 0.35 0.34
N ARG A 139 1.81 1.47 1.01
CA ARG A 139 3.18 2.03 1.07
C ARG A 139 4.17 1.07 1.73
N ILE A 140 3.77 0.42 2.82
CA ILE A 140 4.62 -0.58 3.48
C ILE A 140 4.93 -1.75 2.53
N ALA A 141 3.94 -2.19 1.75
CA ALA A 141 4.11 -3.28 0.80
C ALA A 141 5.08 -2.94 -0.34
N THR A 142 5.10 -1.68 -0.80
CA THR A 142 6.02 -1.21 -1.86
C THR A 142 7.36 -0.70 -1.34
N GLY A 143 7.58 -0.71 -0.02
CA GLY A 143 8.80 -0.18 0.61
C GLY A 143 8.88 1.35 0.60
N GLU A 144 7.75 2.03 0.38
CA GLU A 144 7.67 3.49 0.48
C GLU A 144 7.56 3.97 1.93
N PRO A 145 8.03 5.20 2.24
CA PRO A 145 7.82 5.80 3.56
C PRO A 145 6.35 5.90 3.93
N ALA A 146 5.98 5.31 5.07
CA ALA A 146 4.63 5.29 5.58
C ALA A 146 4.49 6.28 6.75
N PRO A 147 3.43 7.10 6.80
CA PRO A 147 3.17 7.97 7.94
C PRO A 147 2.84 7.12 9.17
N ILE A 148 3.52 7.38 10.28
CA ILE A 148 3.30 6.74 11.58
C ILE A 148 3.27 7.81 12.67
N GLU A 149 2.39 7.60 13.65
CA GLU A 149 2.38 8.39 14.88
C GLU A 149 3.28 7.73 15.91
N ILE A 150 4.33 8.42 16.34
CA ILE A 150 5.29 7.92 17.33
C ILE A 150 5.61 9.00 18.37
N PRO A 151 5.97 8.61 19.60
CA PRO A 151 6.58 9.53 20.55
C PRO A 151 7.81 10.20 19.93
N ARG A 152 7.96 11.51 20.15
CA ARG A 152 9.07 12.30 19.58
C ARG A 152 10.46 11.75 19.93
N LEU A 153 10.60 11.10 21.09
CA LEU A 153 11.85 10.44 21.49
C LEU A 153 12.23 9.22 20.62
N LEU A 154 11.29 8.65 19.85
CA LEU A 154 11.53 7.49 18.98
C LEU A 154 11.82 7.87 17.52
N ILE A 155 11.91 9.17 17.22
CA ILE A 155 12.34 9.65 15.91
C ILE A 155 13.79 9.23 15.66
N GLU A 156 14.07 8.75 14.45
CA GLU A 156 15.38 8.25 14.02
C GLU A 156 15.93 9.08 12.85
N PRO A 157 17.27 9.11 12.65
CA PRO A 157 17.85 9.66 11.44
C PRO A 157 17.28 8.97 10.19
N GLY A 158 16.90 9.76 9.19
CA GLY A 158 16.26 9.29 7.97
C GLY A 158 14.73 9.40 7.96
N ASP A 159 14.10 9.59 9.12
CA ASP A 159 12.66 9.90 9.20
C ASP A 159 12.34 11.23 8.50
N VAL A 160 11.10 11.36 8.02
CA VAL A 160 10.54 12.65 7.57
C VAL A 160 9.50 13.12 8.58
N LEU A 161 9.86 14.08 9.43
CA LEU A 161 8.99 14.68 10.43
C LEU A 161 8.01 15.68 9.80
N HIS A 162 6.73 15.55 10.10
CA HIS A 162 5.70 16.54 9.74
C HIS A 162 5.61 17.60 10.82
N ALA A 163 6.17 18.79 10.58
CA ALA A 163 6.09 19.90 11.51
C ALA A 163 6.17 21.25 10.79
N PHE A 164 5.63 22.29 11.43
CA PHE A 164 5.65 23.67 10.90
C PHE A 164 5.04 23.82 9.49
N GLY A 165 4.07 22.96 9.14
CA GLY A 165 3.44 22.95 7.81
C GLY A 165 4.34 22.45 6.67
N ALA A 166 5.43 21.75 7.00
CA ALA A 166 6.40 21.21 6.04
C ALA A 166 6.80 19.77 6.41
N ARG A 167 7.37 19.06 5.42
CA ARG A 167 8.03 17.77 5.61
C ARG A 167 9.52 18.00 5.86
N LEU A 168 10.03 17.49 6.97
CA LEU A 168 11.38 17.80 7.45
C LEU A 168 12.19 16.51 7.58
N ARG A 169 13.22 16.35 6.77
CA ARG A 169 14.12 15.20 6.86
C ARG A 169 14.96 15.33 8.12
N VAL A 170 14.94 14.29 8.95
CA VAL A 170 15.76 14.18 10.16
C VAL A 170 17.14 13.69 9.76
N ILE A 171 18.15 14.53 9.94
CA ILE A 171 19.55 14.24 9.62
C ILE A 171 20.20 13.55 10.82
N ASP A 172 19.94 14.06 12.02
CA ASP A 172 20.48 13.54 13.27
C ASP A 172 19.55 13.88 14.43
N THR A 173 19.62 13.13 15.52
CA THR A 173 18.73 13.26 16.67
C THR A 173 19.38 12.70 17.93
N GLY A 174 19.05 13.26 19.08
CA GLY A 174 19.55 12.75 20.35
C GLY A 174 19.03 13.50 21.55
N THR A 175 19.63 13.23 22.69
CA THR A 175 19.38 13.95 23.94
C THR A 175 20.67 14.60 24.43
N ARG A 176 20.54 15.74 25.12
CA ARG A 176 21.66 16.45 25.73
C ARG A 176 21.19 17.18 26.98
N ILE A 177 22.14 17.62 27.81
CA ILE A 177 21.87 18.54 28.92
C ILE A 177 22.15 19.95 28.42
N SER A 178 21.16 20.84 28.55
CA SER A 178 21.28 22.24 28.18
C SER A 178 22.18 23.01 29.16
N ALA A 179 22.51 24.26 28.83
CA ALA A 179 23.30 25.12 29.72
C ALA A 179 22.58 25.44 31.04
N SER A 180 21.24 25.34 31.09
CA SER A 180 20.45 25.49 32.32
C SER A 180 20.41 24.21 33.18
N GLY A 181 21.02 23.11 32.72
CA GLY A 181 21.00 21.83 33.40
C GLY A 181 19.76 20.98 33.10
N GLU A 182 18.89 21.40 32.18
CA GLU A 182 17.71 20.66 31.79
C GLU A 182 18.02 19.67 30.66
N SER A 183 17.43 18.47 30.74
CA SER A 183 17.54 17.50 29.64
C SER A 183 16.67 17.92 28.46
N GLU A 184 17.27 18.04 27.28
CA GLU A 184 16.59 18.38 26.03
C GLU A 184 16.79 17.27 24.99
N TRP A 185 15.71 16.93 24.30
CA TRP A 185 15.77 16.24 23.03
C TRP A 185 16.07 17.25 21.92
N TRP A 186 16.90 16.87 20.95
CA TRP A 186 17.21 17.69 19.80
C TRP A 186 17.15 16.88 18.51
N ALA A 187 16.79 17.54 17.41
CA ALA A 187 16.90 16.99 16.08
C ALA A 187 17.48 18.04 15.12
N LEU A 188 18.43 17.60 14.31
CA LEU A 188 18.98 18.34 13.19
C LEU A 188 18.18 17.97 11.94
N ILE A 189 17.59 18.97 11.30
CA ILE A 189 16.59 18.77 10.26
C ILE A 189 16.83 19.71 9.07
N GLU A 190 16.26 19.34 7.93
CA GLU A 190 16.13 20.20 6.75
C GLU A 190 14.82 19.91 6.02
N GLY A 191 14.43 20.74 5.05
CA GLY A 191 13.26 20.43 4.22
C GLY A 191 13.48 19.14 3.43
N ALA A 192 12.51 18.22 3.47
CA ALA A 192 12.58 16.95 2.76
C ALA A 192 12.64 17.15 1.23
N THR A 193 12.08 18.26 0.75
CA THR A 193 12.18 18.74 -0.62
C THR A 193 12.63 20.20 -0.67
N GLU A 194 12.92 20.72 -1.86
CA GLU A 194 13.17 22.15 -2.07
C GLU A 194 11.95 23.01 -1.73
N GLU A 195 10.73 22.51 -2.00
CA GLU A 195 9.50 23.20 -1.60
C GLU A 195 9.38 23.28 -0.07
N ASP A 196 9.64 22.19 0.64
CA ASP A 196 9.61 22.18 2.11
C ASP A 196 10.67 23.11 2.71
N SER A 197 11.85 23.16 2.09
CA SER A 197 12.92 24.10 2.47
C SER A 197 12.48 25.56 2.30
N ARG A 198 11.79 25.86 1.19
CA ARG A 198 11.21 27.19 0.94
C ARG A 198 10.12 27.55 1.94
N ARG A 199 9.26 26.60 2.34
CA ARG A 199 8.18 26.84 3.32
C ARG A 199 8.71 27.21 4.70
N THR A 200 9.84 26.63 5.11
CA THR A 200 10.47 26.97 6.39
C THR A 200 11.44 28.15 6.30
N TYR A 201 11.77 28.59 5.08
CA TYR A 201 12.80 29.60 4.78
C TYR A 201 14.16 29.28 5.43
N ARG A 202 14.47 28.00 5.59
CA ARG A 202 15.67 27.52 6.28
C ARG A 202 16.35 26.44 5.46
N GLY A 203 17.68 26.42 5.52
CA GLY A 203 18.47 25.26 5.14
C GLY A 203 18.42 24.20 6.25
N GLN A 204 19.58 23.71 6.67
CA GLN A 204 19.68 22.84 7.83
C GLN A 204 19.56 23.62 9.15
N TRP A 205 18.75 23.16 10.10
CA TRP A 205 18.56 23.80 11.41
C TRP A 205 18.19 22.79 12.51
N GLY A 206 18.29 23.19 13.77
CA GLY A 206 17.99 22.34 14.92
C GLY A 206 16.67 22.69 15.60
N ILE A 207 15.89 21.67 15.98
CA ILE A 207 14.78 21.78 16.93
C ILE A 207 15.25 21.23 18.26
N THR A 208 14.86 21.89 19.36
CA THR A 208 15.08 21.42 20.72
C THR A 208 13.78 21.44 21.50
N VAL A 209 13.52 20.41 22.29
CA VAL A 209 12.34 20.26 23.14
C VAL A 209 12.77 19.66 24.48
N PRO A 210 12.29 20.13 25.64
CA PRO A 210 12.56 19.46 26.91
C PRO A 210 12.21 17.98 26.84
N VAL A 211 13.07 17.10 27.37
CA VAL A 211 12.84 15.63 27.34
C VAL A 211 11.52 15.27 28.01
N ALA A 212 11.15 15.98 29.09
CA ALA A 212 9.87 15.79 29.77
C ALA A 212 8.67 16.02 28.85
N THR A 213 8.77 16.94 27.88
CA THR A 213 7.73 17.17 26.87
C THR A 213 7.85 16.16 25.73
N ALA A 214 9.07 15.94 25.20
CA ALA A 214 9.31 15.03 24.09
C ALA A 214 8.91 13.57 24.40
N ALA A 215 8.94 13.16 25.66
CA ALA A 215 8.55 11.81 26.09
C ALA A 215 7.05 11.50 25.91
N TRP A 216 6.20 12.52 25.95
CA TRP A 216 4.74 12.36 25.85
C TRP A 216 4.15 12.97 24.58
N ASP A 217 4.94 13.77 23.87
CA ASP A 217 4.53 14.38 22.60
C ASP A 217 4.57 13.34 21.48
N VAL A 218 3.42 13.13 20.84
CA VAL A 218 3.26 12.25 19.69
C VAL A 218 3.33 13.09 18.43
N VAL A 219 4.17 12.65 17.49
CA VAL A 219 4.35 13.30 16.19
C VAL A 219 4.10 12.34 15.06
N THR A 220 3.73 12.88 13.90
CA THR A 220 3.68 12.13 12.66
C THR A 220 5.04 12.19 11.96
N VAL A 221 5.61 11.03 11.66
CA VAL A 221 6.79 10.89 10.80
C VAL A 221 6.50 9.95 9.64
N GLU A 222 7.16 10.12 8.51
CA GLU A 222 7.21 9.08 7.48
C GLU A 222 8.48 8.26 7.67
N ARG A 223 8.32 6.94 7.75
CA ARG A 223 9.41 5.97 7.93
C ARG A 223 9.24 4.82 6.96
N VAL A 224 10.35 4.34 6.38
CA VAL A 224 10.34 3.07 5.64
C VAL A 224 10.19 1.95 6.66
N LEU A 225 9.01 1.32 6.69
CA LEU A 225 8.74 0.22 7.59
C LEU A 225 9.15 -1.10 6.93
N PRO A 226 9.65 -2.07 7.72
CA PRO A 226 9.95 -3.38 7.18
C PRO A 226 8.68 -4.04 6.65
N THR A 227 8.76 -4.64 5.46
CA THR A 227 7.67 -5.47 4.94
C THR A 227 7.46 -6.65 5.89
N PRO A 228 6.23 -6.90 6.37
CA PRO A 228 5.97 -8.03 7.26
C PRO A 228 6.37 -9.33 6.57
N THR A 229 7.18 -10.14 7.23
CA THR A 229 7.53 -11.49 6.77
C THR A 229 6.26 -12.34 6.69
N ALA A 230 6.00 -12.91 5.50
CA ALA A 230 4.90 -13.81 5.21
C ALA A 230 4.93 -15.10 6.04
#